data_AF-A0A8T1QH64-F1
#
_entry.id   AF-A0A8T1QH64-F1
#
_cell.length_a   1.000
_cell.length_b   1.000
_cell.length_c   1.000
_cell.angle_alpha   90.00
_cell.angle_beta   90.00
_cell.angle_gamma   90.00
#
_symmetry.space_group_name_H-M   'P 1'
#
loop_
_entity.id
_entity.type
_entity.pdbx_description
1 polymer ?
#
loop_
_entity_poly.entity_id
_entity_poly.type
_entity_poly.pdbx_seq_one_letter_code
_entity_poly.pdbx_strand_id
1 'polypeptide(L)' 'MATGRENQRSILQSQALLKYILESSAYPRESEHLKQLREATLEKYPYW' A
#
# COMPACT_ATOMS: atom_id res chain seq x y z
N MET A 1 14.97 1.67 23.13
CA MET A 1 15.64 2.25 21.94
C MET A 1 14.81 1.89 20.71
N ALA A 2 13.79 2.70 20.36
CA ALA A 2 13.02 2.49 19.13
C ALA A 2 13.60 3.38 18.04
N THR A 3 14.37 2.77 17.14
CA THR A 3 15.00 3.37 15.98
C THR A 3 13.97 3.78 14.93
N GLY A 4 14.03 5.04 14.51
CA GLY A 4 13.74 5.52 13.14
C GLY A 4 12.32 5.35 12.58
N ARG A 5 11.44 6.33 12.83
CA ARG A 5 10.25 6.56 11.99
C ARG A 5 10.64 7.41 10.77
N GLU A 6 11.38 6.82 9.84
CA GLU A 6 11.69 7.50 8.59
C GLU A 6 10.98 6.75 7.45
N ASN A 7 9.88 7.37 6.99
CA ASN A 7 9.14 7.00 5.78
C ASN A 7 8.29 5.70 5.81
N GLN A 8 7.56 5.46 6.91
CA GLN A 8 6.51 4.44 6.93
C GLN A 8 5.16 5.01 6.46
N ARG A 9 4.73 4.63 5.25
CA ARG A 9 3.40 4.94 4.68
C ARG A 9 2.24 4.20 5.39
N SER A 10 2.50 3.53 6.51
CA SER A 10 1.52 2.72 7.24
C SER A 10 1.86 2.64 8.73
N ILE A 11 0.89 2.22 9.54
CA ILE A 11 1.06 1.99 10.99
C ILE A 11 1.77 0.66 11.33
N LEU A 12 2.19 -0.10 10.32
CA LEU A 12 2.76 -1.44 10.51
C LEU A 12 4.24 -1.39 10.85
N GLN A 13 4.70 -2.45 11.53
CA GLN A 13 6.05 -2.60 12.06
C GLN A 13 7.15 -2.50 10.98
N SER A 14 6.86 -2.96 9.76
CA SER A 14 7.79 -2.93 8.64
C SER A 14 7.06 -2.81 7.29
N GLN A 15 7.76 -2.30 6.29
CA GLN A 15 7.28 -2.25 4.91
C GLN A 15 7.12 -3.65 4.30
N ALA A 16 7.95 -4.62 4.73
CA ALA A 16 7.83 -6.01 4.30
C ALA A 16 6.50 -6.63 4.76
N LEU A 17 6.07 -6.33 6.00
CA LEU A 17 4.79 -6.80 6.52
C LEU A 17 3.60 -6.19 5.75
N LEU A 18 3.67 -4.89 5.44
CA LEU A 18 2.67 -4.23 4.60
C LEU A 18 2.56 -4.91 3.23
N LYS A 19 3.70 -5.09 2.55
CA LYS A 19 3.76 -5.73 1.24
C LYS A 19 3.18 -7.15 1.27
N TYR A 20 3.57 -7.95 2.26
CA TYR A 20 3.07 -9.31 2.43
C TYR A 20 1.54 -9.35 2.56
N ILE A 21 0.94 -8.49 3.38
CA ILE A 21 -0.53 -8.45 3.56
C ILE A 21 -1.21 -8.04 2.25
N LEU A 22 -0.70 -7.01 1.58
CA LEU A 22 -1.28 -6.51 0.32
C LEU A 22 -1.26 -7.58 -0.77
N GLU A 23 -0.12 -8.25 -0.97
CA GLU A 23 0.05 -9.25 -2.02
C GLU A 23 -0.64 -10.59 -1.70
N SER A 24 -0.62 -11.03 -0.44
CA SER A 24 -1.18 -12.33 -0.07
C SER A 24 -2.69 -12.31 0.14
N SER A 25 -3.23 -11.21 0.71
CA SER A 25 -4.56 -11.21 1.30
C SER A 25 -5.49 -10.15 0.74
N ALA A 26 -4.96 -9.00 0.26
CA ALA A 26 -5.77 -7.90 -0.24
C ALA A 26 -5.94 -7.93 -1.76
N TYR A 27 -4.87 -7.66 -2.54
CA TYR A 27 -4.93 -7.53 -4.00
C TYR A 27 -5.53 -8.75 -4.73
N PRO A 28 -5.30 -10.02 -4.32
CA PRO A 28 -5.94 -11.16 -4.97
C PRO A 28 -7.47 -11.18 -4.87
N ARG A 29 -8.02 -10.47 -3.87
CA ARG A 29 -9.47 -10.38 -3.60
C ARG A 29 -10.02 -8.98 -3.85
N GLU A 30 -9.20 -8.05 -4.32
CA GLU A 30 -9.63 -6.71 -4.72
C GLU A 30 -10.51 -6.82 -5.96
N SER A 31 -11.69 -6.18 -5.95
CA SER A 31 -12.54 -6.15 -7.14
C SER A 31 -11.86 -5.34 -8.25
N GLU A 32 -11.98 -5.78 -9.51
CA GLU A 32 -11.30 -5.15 -10.64
C GLU A 32 -11.60 -3.64 -10.77
N HIS A 33 -12.84 -3.20 -10.52
CA HIS A 33 -13.20 -1.78 -10.56
C HIS A 33 -12.43 -0.93 -9.53
N LEU A 34 -12.15 -1.47 -8.34
CA LEU A 34 -11.37 -0.76 -7.31
C LEU A 34 -9.90 -0.66 -7.70
N LYS A 35 -9.35 -1.73 -8.28
CA LYS A 35 -7.99 -1.71 -8.83
C LYS A 35 -7.84 -0.64 -9.92
N GLN A 36 -8.79 -0.56 -10.85
CA GLN A 36 -8.81 0.46 -11.90
C GLN A 36 -8.88 1.88 -11.32
N LEU A 37 -9.73 2.11 -10.31
CA LEU A 37 -9.81 3.41 -9.63
C LEU A 37 -8.50 3.77 -8.93
N ARG A 38 -7.85 2.80 -8.27
CA ARG A 38 -6.55 3.00 -7.63
C ARG A 38 -5.48 3.38 -8.65
N GLU A 39 -5.41 2.68 -9.78
CA GLU A 39 -4.45 2.95 -10.85
C GLU A 39 -4.70 4.32 -11.51
N ALA A 40 -5.95 4.66 -11.82
CA ALA A 40 -6.33 5.96 -12.36
C ALA A 40 -6.02 7.12 -11.39
N THR A 41 -6.17 6.89 -10.09
CA THR A 41 -5.82 7.89 -9.06
C THR A 41 -4.31 8.15 -9.03
N LEU A 42 -3.49 7.09 -9.12
CA LEU A 42 -2.03 7.21 -9.17
C LEU A 42 -1.55 7.94 -10.44
N GLU A 43 -2.18 7.65 -11.58
CA GLU A 43 -1.89 8.34 -12.85
C GLU A 43 -2.21 9.83 -12.77
N LYS A 44 -3.38 10.18 -12.21
CA LYS A 44 -3.85 11.56 -12.12
C LYS A 44 -3.11 12.37 -11.04
N TYR A 45 -2.70 11.74 -9.95
CA TYR A 45 -2.11 12.38 -8.78
C TYR A 45 -0.81 11.68 -8.35
N PRO A 46 0.29 11.82 -9.11
CA PRO A 46 1.52 11.03 -8.91
C PRO A 46 2.36 11.43 -7.69
N TYR A 47 2.07 12.59 -7.08
CA TYR A 47 2.79 13.14 -5.93
C TYR A 47 1.98 13.13 -4.63
N TRP A 48 0.82 12.46 -4.66
CA TRP A 48 0.00 12.18 -3.48
C TRP A 48 0.31 10.77 -2.98
#